data_AF-A0A352HMZ7-F1
#
_entry.id   AF-A0A352HMZ7-F1
#
_cell.length_a   1.000
_cell.length_b   1.000
_cell.length_c   1.000
_cell.angle_alpha   90.00
_cell.angle_beta   90.00
_cell.angle_gamma   90.00
#
_symmetry.space_group_name_H-M   'P 1'
#
loop_
_entity.id
_entity.type
_entity.pdbx_description
1 polymer ?
#
loop_
_entity_poly.entity_id
_entity_poly.type
_entity_poly.pdbx_seq_one_letter_code
_entity_poly.pdbx_strand_id
1 'polypeptide(L)'
;MMRMRILLLPAALMLAAGCAKPTKGDDNRLRDDLYRHVCALTRTYADSMRVATDSATVSGLMERYSQRLSDINMKFPPATDMKLAEDQNDTIYMLTQQLVAARNKALMPRDTVAADTISAAAAAVQHRATQ
;
A
#
# COMPACT_ATOMS: atom_id res chain seq x y z
N MET A 1 -73.24 -16.10 -12.78
CA MET A 1 -72.92 -14.74 -13.26
C MET A 1 -71.65 -14.24 -12.56
N MET A 2 -70.51 -14.40 -13.24
CA MET A 2 -69.33 -13.52 -13.39
C MET A 2 -69.41 -12.13 -12.70
N ARG A 3 -68.40 -11.52 -12.05
CA ARG A 3 -66.92 -11.61 -12.10
C ARG A 3 -66.29 -11.09 -10.79
N MET A 4 -65.25 -11.79 -10.33
CA MET A 4 -64.25 -11.33 -9.36
C MET A 4 -63.49 -10.13 -9.93
N ARG A 5 -63.44 -8.99 -9.21
CA ARG A 5 -62.62 -7.82 -9.54
C ARG A 5 -61.49 -7.71 -8.53
N ILE A 6 -60.33 -8.25 -8.91
CA ILE A 6 -59.04 -8.03 -8.24
C ILE A 6 -58.71 -6.54 -8.40
N LEU A 7 -58.71 -5.81 -7.29
CA LEU A 7 -58.29 -4.42 -7.25
C LEU A 7 -56.76 -4.42 -7.09
N LEU A 8 -56.07 -4.39 -8.24
CA LEU A 8 -54.65 -4.12 -8.37
C LEU A 8 -54.34 -2.74 -7.76
N LEU A 9 -53.78 -2.71 -6.54
CA LEU A 9 -53.16 -1.51 -6.00
C LEU A 9 -51.82 -1.28 -6.73
N PRO A 10 -51.55 -0.08 -7.26
CA PRO A 10 -50.43 0.13 -8.15
C PRO A 10 -49.11 0.15 -7.37
N ALA A 11 -48.13 -0.56 -7.92
CA ALA A 11 -46.72 -0.41 -7.63
C ALA A 11 -46.29 1.04 -7.87
N ALA A 12 -46.24 1.84 -6.81
CA ALA A 12 -45.71 3.20 -6.83
C ALA A 12 -44.83 3.43 -5.59
N LEU A 13 -43.82 2.59 -5.43
CA LEU A 13 -42.65 2.89 -4.61
C LEU A 13 -41.42 2.87 -5.52
N MET A 14 -41.43 3.75 -6.53
CA MET A 14 -40.23 4.06 -7.30
C MET A 14 -39.27 4.82 -6.39
N LEU A 15 -38.36 4.04 -5.83
CA LEU A 15 -37.03 4.38 -5.33
C LEU A 15 -36.52 5.75 -5.82
N ALA A 16 -36.80 6.79 -5.06
CA ALA A 16 -35.98 8.00 -5.06
C ALA A 16 -34.70 7.71 -4.25
N ALA A 17 -33.91 6.74 -4.69
CA ALA A 17 -32.50 6.68 -4.32
C ALA A 17 -31.78 7.73 -5.17
N GLY A 18 -31.97 9.00 -4.82
CA GLY A 18 -31.21 10.09 -5.43
C GLY A 18 -29.74 9.87 -5.11
N CYS A 19 -28.92 9.64 -6.15
CA CYS A 19 -27.49 9.90 -6.07
C CYS A 19 -27.32 11.37 -5.73
N ALA A 20 -27.23 11.69 -4.44
CA ALA A 20 -26.82 13.02 -3.99
C ALA A 20 -25.45 13.27 -4.63
N LYS A 21 -25.38 14.24 -5.55
CA LYS A 21 -24.09 14.66 -6.10
C LYS A 21 -23.25 15.15 -4.92
N PRO A 22 -22.04 14.59 -4.71
CA PRO A 22 -21.15 15.11 -3.69
C PRO A 22 -20.92 16.60 -3.95
N THR A 23 -21.00 17.40 -2.91
CA THR A 23 -20.77 18.84 -3.04
C THR A 23 -19.28 19.08 -3.25
N LYS A 24 -18.90 20.18 -3.92
CA LYS A 24 -17.49 20.51 -4.20
C LYS A 24 -16.63 20.55 -2.91
N GLY A 25 -17.23 20.83 -1.76
CA GLY A 25 -16.56 20.80 -0.46
C GLY A 25 -16.19 19.40 0.01
N ASP A 26 -17.01 18.40 -0.30
CA ASP A 26 -16.76 17.00 0.07
C ASP A 26 -15.64 16.41 -0.79
N ASP A 27 -15.63 16.74 -2.09
CA ASP A 27 -14.59 16.30 -3.03
C ASP A 27 -13.19 16.80 -2.64
N ASN A 28 -13.07 18.07 -2.23
CA ASN A 28 -11.79 18.62 -1.79
C ASN A 28 -11.30 17.95 -0.50
N ARG A 29 -12.20 17.68 0.45
CA ARG A 29 -11.85 16.96 1.68
C ARG A 29 -11.36 15.56 1.42
N LEU A 30 -12.08 14.79 0.58
CA LEU A 30 -11.69 13.43 0.23
C LEU A 30 -10.31 13.38 -0.47
N ARG A 31 -10.06 14.32 -1.37
CA ARG A 31 -8.74 14.50 -2.00
C ARG A 31 -7.65 14.79 -0.96
N ASP A 32 -7.87 15.77 -0.08
CA ASP A 32 -6.88 16.18 0.92
C ASP A 32 -6.61 15.06 1.94
N ASP A 33 -7.63 14.27 2.26
CA ASP A 33 -7.51 13.08 3.09
C ASP A 33 -6.67 12.01 2.41
N LEU A 34 -6.98 11.67 1.14
CA LEU A 34 -6.18 10.73 0.34
C LEU A 34 -4.71 11.17 0.32
N TYR A 35 -4.45 12.44 -0.01
CA TYR A 35 -3.11 13.03 -0.02
C TYR A 35 -2.39 12.82 1.33
N ARG A 36 -3.03 13.18 2.45
CA ARG A 36 -2.44 13.01 3.79
C ARG A 36 -2.12 11.55 4.10
N HIS A 37 -3.02 10.63 3.77
CA HIS A 37 -2.83 9.21 4.02
C HIS A 37 -1.67 8.63 3.20
N VAL A 38 -1.58 8.97 1.91
CA VAL A 38 -0.48 8.53 1.04
C VAL A 38 0.85 9.10 1.55
N CYS A 39 0.94 10.40 1.81
CA CYS A 39 2.17 11.01 2.31
C CYS A 39 2.64 10.42 3.65
N ALA A 40 1.72 10.19 4.59
CA ALA A 40 2.04 9.60 5.88
C ALA A 40 2.56 8.15 5.72
N LEU A 41 1.92 7.36 4.86
CA LEU A 41 2.35 5.99 4.57
C LEU A 41 3.75 5.97 3.94
N THR A 42 3.97 6.76 2.88
CA THR A 42 5.25 6.77 2.16
C THR A 42 6.40 7.23 3.05
N ARG A 43 6.20 8.27 3.88
CA ARG A 43 7.21 8.71 4.86
C ARG A 43 7.56 7.61 5.85
N THR A 44 6.55 6.99 6.46
CA THR A 44 6.73 5.92 7.44
C THR A 44 7.56 4.76 6.87
N TYR A 45 7.28 4.36 5.63
CA TYR A 45 8.04 3.29 4.99
C TYR A 45 9.42 3.73 4.51
N ALA A 46 9.60 4.97 4.07
CA ALA A 46 10.92 5.51 3.75
C ALA A 46 11.83 5.51 5.00
N ASP A 47 11.30 5.93 6.15
CA ASP A 47 12.01 5.88 7.43
C ASP A 47 12.33 4.45 7.87
N SER A 48 11.35 3.55 7.78
CA SER A 48 11.55 2.13 8.09
C SER A 48 12.61 1.49 7.19
N MET A 49 12.67 1.91 5.92
CA MET A 49 13.63 1.40 4.95
C MET A 49 15.06 1.86 5.27
N ARG A 50 15.24 3.08 5.81
CA ARG A 50 16.56 3.61 6.18
C ARG A 50 17.26 2.79 7.27
N VAL A 51 16.50 2.10 8.10
CA VAL A 51 17.01 1.27 9.20
C VAL A 51 17.03 -0.23 8.87
N ALA A 52 16.53 -0.64 7.70
CA ALA A 52 16.56 -2.03 7.27
C ALA A 52 18.01 -2.49 6.99
N THR A 53 18.35 -3.70 7.45
CA THR A 53 19.72 -4.24 7.40
C THR A 53 19.93 -5.34 6.39
N ASP A 54 18.85 -5.99 5.94
CA ASP A 54 18.89 -7.17 5.09
C ASP A 54 17.77 -7.13 4.04
N SER A 55 17.96 -7.91 2.98
CA SER A 55 17.07 -7.95 1.83
C SER A 55 15.70 -8.55 2.13
N ALA A 56 15.58 -9.45 3.12
CA ALA A 56 14.31 -10.05 3.49
C ALA A 56 13.41 -9.02 4.20
N THR A 57 13.99 -8.24 5.12
CA THR A 57 13.32 -7.11 5.78
C THR A 57 12.88 -6.06 4.77
N VAL A 58 13.75 -5.69 3.82
CA VAL A 58 13.41 -4.75 2.73
C VAL A 58 12.23 -5.28 1.90
N SER A 59 12.25 -6.56 1.53
CA SER A 59 11.19 -7.18 0.73
C SER A 59 9.85 -7.17 1.46
N GLY A 60 9.84 -7.57 2.74
CA GLY A 60 8.64 -7.54 3.56
C GLY A 60 8.10 -6.12 3.80
N LEU A 61 8.97 -5.11 3.91
CA LEU A 61 8.54 -3.71 3.98
C LEU A 61 7.87 -3.26 2.68
N MET A 62 8.44 -3.59 1.52
CA MET A 62 7.86 -3.21 0.23
C MET A 62 6.52 -3.90 -0.03
N GLU A 63 6.37 -5.16 0.34
CA GLU A 63 5.12 -5.89 0.24
C GLU A 63 4.02 -5.25 1.10
N ARG A 64 4.32 -4.98 2.38
CA ARG A 64 3.36 -4.31 3.27
C ARG A 64 3.07 -2.87 2.86
N TYR A 65 4.03 -2.16 2.27
CA TYR A 65 3.79 -0.82 1.69
C TYR A 65 2.77 -0.91 0.56
N SER A 66 2.99 -1.82 -0.39
CA SER A 66 2.09 -2.04 -1.53
C SER A 66 0.68 -2.40 -1.09
N GLN A 67 0.56 -3.36 -0.15
CA GLN A 67 -0.74 -3.75 0.39
C GLN A 67 -1.46 -2.57 1.06
N ARG A 68 -0.78 -1.83 1.93
CA ARG A 68 -1.41 -0.69 2.63
C ARG A 68 -1.75 0.46 1.70
N LEU A 69 -0.97 0.68 0.63
CA LEU A 69 -1.30 1.68 -0.39
C LEU A 69 -2.56 1.28 -1.16
N SER A 70 -2.70 -0.01 -1.50
CA SER A 70 -3.92 -0.58 -2.08
C SER A 70 -5.12 -0.38 -1.14
N ASP A 71 -4.96 -0.71 0.15
CA ASP A 71 -6.01 -0.53 1.15
C ASP A 71 -6.42 0.93 1.31
N ILE A 72 -5.49 1.89 1.19
CA ILE A 72 -5.80 3.31 1.15
C ILE A 72 -6.65 3.62 -0.09
N ASN A 73 -6.19 3.25 -1.28
CA ASN A 73 -6.91 3.54 -2.52
C ASN A 73 -8.34 2.96 -2.54
N MET A 74 -8.55 1.78 -1.94
CA MET A 74 -9.88 1.15 -1.86
C MET A 74 -10.85 1.85 -0.88
N LYS A 75 -10.35 2.70 0.03
CA LYS A 75 -11.20 3.46 0.97
C LYS A 75 -11.76 4.74 0.37
N PHE A 76 -11.19 5.23 -0.73
CA PHE A 76 -11.63 6.45 -1.38
C PHE A 76 -12.46 6.13 -2.63
N PRO A 77 -13.40 7.02 -3.03
CA PRO A 77 -14.11 6.86 -4.28
C PRO A 77 -13.15 6.74 -5.48
N PRO A 78 -13.53 5.99 -6.52
CA PRO A 78 -12.74 5.93 -7.76
C PRO A 78 -12.46 7.32 -8.32
N ALA A 79 -11.29 7.50 -8.93
CA ALA A 79 -10.81 8.78 -9.51
C ALA A 79 -10.61 9.93 -8.50
N THR A 80 -10.61 9.66 -7.18
CA THR A 80 -10.21 10.67 -6.19
C THR A 80 -8.75 11.10 -6.38
N ASP A 81 -7.89 10.19 -6.83
CA ASP A 81 -6.50 10.44 -7.21
C ASP A 81 -6.38 11.42 -8.38
N MET A 82 -7.29 11.35 -9.35
CA MET A 82 -7.32 12.27 -10.50
C MET A 82 -7.68 13.72 -10.10
N LYS A 83 -8.17 13.94 -8.87
CA LYS A 83 -8.50 15.26 -8.34
C LYS A 83 -7.36 15.90 -7.55
N LEU A 84 -6.25 15.18 -7.33
CA LEU A 84 -5.07 15.71 -6.63
C LEU A 84 -4.56 16.96 -7.34
N ALA A 85 -4.20 17.98 -6.55
CA ALA A 85 -3.55 19.16 -7.08
C ALA A 85 -2.12 18.83 -7.55
N GLU A 86 -1.58 19.66 -8.46
CA GLU A 86 -0.25 19.45 -9.04
C GLU A 86 0.84 19.39 -7.96
N ASP A 87 0.81 20.32 -7.00
CA ASP A 87 1.74 20.37 -5.87
C ASP A 87 1.63 19.15 -4.93
N GLN A 88 0.42 18.61 -4.77
CA GLN A 88 0.18 17.37 -4.04
C GLN A 88 0.82 16.17 -4.76
N ASN A 89 0.66 16.08 -6.08
CA ASN A 89 1.29 15.04 -6.90
C ASN A 89 2.81 15.14 -6.87
N ASP A 90 3.38 16.35 -7.00
CA ASP A 90 4.81 16.59 -6.90
C ASP A 90 5.36 16.15 -5.55
N THR A 91 4.63 16.45 -4.46
CA THR A 91 5.03 16.01 -3.12
C THR A 91 5.02 14.49 -3.00
N ILE A 92 3.98 13.82 -3.49
CA ILE A 92 3.89 12.34 -3.47
C ILE A 92 5.03 11.73 -4.30
N TYR A 93 5.33 12.30 -5.46
CA TYR A 93 6.44 11.87 -6.30
C TYR A 93 7.78 11.99 -5.56
N MET A 94 8.05 13.15 -4.96
CA MET A 94 9.28 13.38 -4.17
C MET A 94 9.43 12.39 -3.01
N LEU A 95 8.35 12.09 -2.29
CA LEU A 95 8.37 11.10 -1.21
C LEU A 95 8.61 9.68 -1.74
N THR A 96 8.05 9.35 -2.91
CA THR A 96 8.27 8.06 -3.56
C THR A 96 9.74 7.91 -3.97
N GLN A 97 10.36 8.95 -4.52
CA GLN A 97 11.80 8.95 -4.82
C GLN A 97 12.64 8.73 -3.56
N GLN A 98 12.28 9.34 -2.43
CA GLN A 98 12.97 9.12 -1.16
C GLN A 98 12.83 7.67 -0.66
N LEU A 99 11.65 7.06 -0.80
CA LEU A 99 11.43 5.65 -0.47
C LEU A 99 12.32 4.74 -1.34
N VAL A 100 12.36 4.98 -2.65
CA VAL A 100 13.17 4.20 -3.60
C VAL A 100 14.67 4.37 -3.30
N ALA A 101 15.12 5.60 -3.03
CA ALA A 101 16.51 5.85 -2.65
C ALA A 101 16.89 5.13 -1.35
N ALA A 102 16.01 5.15 -0.33
CA ALA A 102 16.22 4.42 0.91
C ALA A 102 16.29 2.90 0.68
N ARG A 103 15.41 2.35 -0.16
CA ARG A 103 15.42 0.94 -0.55
C ARG A 103 16.73 0.56 -1.22
N ASN A 104 17.15 1.34 -2.21
CA ASN A 104 18.37 1.06 -2.95
C ASN A 104 19.57 1.08 -2.01
N LYS A 105 19.66 2.09 -1.12
CA LYS A 105 20.70 2.17 -0.09
C LYS A 105 20.71 0.96 0.85
N ALA A 106 19.54 0.48 1.29
CA ALA A 106 19.43 -0.68 2.15
C ALA A 106 19.87 -1.99 1.47
N LEU A 107 19.73 -2.06 0.14
CA LEU A 107 20.13 -3.20 -0.68
C LEU A 107 21.56 -3.11 -1.23
N MET A 108 22.24 -1.97 -1.05
CA MET A 108 23.65 -1.88 -1.47
C MET A 108 24.47 -2.89 -0.69
N PRO A 109 25.36 -3.65 -1.36
CA PRO A 109 26.32 -4.50 -0.68
C PRO A 109 27.09 -3.66 0.34
N ARG A 110 26.96 -3.99 1.62
CA ARG A 110 27.86 -3.46 2.63
C ARG A 110 29.17 -4.21 2.46
N ASP A 111 30.27 -3.47 2.32
CA ASP A 111 31.60 -4.05 2.12
C ASP A 111 31.79 -5.25 3.05
N THR A 112 32.09 -6.37 2.41
CA THR A 112 32.20 -7.73 2.91
C THR A 112 32.58 -7.83 4.38
N VAL A 113 31.64 -8.23 5.24
CA VAL A 113 32.03 -9.00 6.42
C VAL A 113 32.53 -10.33 5.87
N ALA A 114 33.82 -10.61 6.04
CA ALA A 114 34.45 -11.85 5.64
C ALA A 114 33.53 -13.03 5.98
N ALA A 115 33.13 -13.77 4.95
CA ALA A 115 32.43 -15.04 5.10
C ALA A 115 33.42 -16.09 5.61
N ASP A 116 34.08 -15.83 6.74
CA ASP A 116 35.03 -16.73 7.33
C ASP A 116 34.34 -17.61 8.38
N THR A 117 34.45 -18.91 8.14
CA THR A 117 34.39 -20.01 9.12
C THR A 117 33.05 -20.72 9.35
N ILE A 118 32.55 -21.46 8.35
CA ILE A 118 31.82 -22.73 8.62
C ILE A 118 32.38 -23.93 7.80
N SER A 119 33.20 -23.71 6.77
CA SER A 119 33.71 -24.82 5.95
C SER A 119 34.80 -25.67 6.64
N ALA A 120 35.56 -25.12 7.58
CA ALA A 120 36.67 -25.86 8.21
C ALA A 120 36.25 -26.85 9.32
N ALA A 121 35.06 -26.70 9.92
CA ALA A 121 34.61 -27.58 11.01
C ALA A 121 34.08 -28.94 10.50
N ALA A 122 33.58 -29.01 9.26
CA ALA A 122 33.10 -30.27 8.68
C ALA A 122 34.25 -31.23 8.33
N ALA A 123 35.41 -30.70 7.90
CA ALA A 123 36.55 -31.53 7.52
C ALA A 123 37.25 -32.21 8.71
N ALA A 124 37.21 -31.61 9.90
CA ALA A 124 37.86 -32.17 11.09
C ALA A 124 37.06 -33.31 11.76
N VAL A 125 35.74 -33.36 11.57
CA VAL A 125 34.89 -34.43 12.14
C VAL A 125 34.98 -35.71 11.32
N GLN A 126 35.14 -35.61 9.99
CA GLN A 126 35.21 -36.79 9.12
C GLN A 126 36.49 -37.61 9.31
N HIS A 127 37.61 -36.98 9.70
CA HIS A 127 38.90 -37.66 9.81
C HIS A 127 39.11 -38.39 11.14
N ARG A 128 38.23 -38.19 12.14
CA ARG A 128 38.31 -38.81 13.47
C ARG A 128 37.42 -40.04 13.64
N ALA A 129 36.62 -40.39 12.63
CA ALA A 129 35.68 -41.50 12.69
C ALA A 129 36.20 -42.80 12.05
N THR A 130 37.47 -42.86 11.63
CA THR A 130 38.03 -43.99 10.87
C THR A 130 39.37 -44.52 11.42
N GLN A 131 39.60 -44.45 12.74
CA GLN A 131 40.68 -45.19 13.40
C GLN A 131 40.16 -46.06 14.53
#